data_AF-A0A9E3WVY9-F1
#
_entry.id   AF-A0A9E3WVY9-F1
#
_cell.length_a   1.000
_cell.length_b   1.000
_cell.length_c   1.000
_cell.angle_alpha   90.00
_cell.angle_beta   90.00
_cell.angle_gamma   90.00
#
_symmetry.space_group_name_H-M   'P 1'
#
loop_
_entity.id
_entity.type
_entity.pdbx_description
1 polymer ?
#
loop_
_entity_poly.entity_id
_entity_poly.type
_entity_poly.pdbx_seq_one_letter_code
_entity_poly.pdbx_strand_id
1 'polypeptide(L)'
;MADRRKSAVARHPQPVGCDGMTFGELDLDAGLPDEELPLPVGPRYSLPRPAAPVDDDNGASVTNVGLRKAFARKGDDATLARFVKADPGPVHPKPRQPRMQGFDNPTIEAGRSIFYRHGVHPPRLERPKSNTAYRVLVSAHNNAKIGRDVRKGKLRGYRIFTLSLEERATCPRSCEHWGNCYGNGMPYARRVDHRDRDALETAIRADIVDMMAVRGWPGVLVRLHALGDFYDERYADFWGGLVREFPRLVVFGYTAHPVRSPVGQRIAHWRDRLGFERFAVRHSDGGLRRDCTVSIYDLQAPPGAFICPEQAVGVTAAGKPILCATCALCWTTRRNVAFVNH
;
A
#
# COMPACT_ATOMS: atom_id res chain seq x y z
N MET A 1 -49.37 50.63 -32.90
CA MET A 1 -50.16 51.55 -32.07
C MET A 1 -50.85 50.74 -30.98
N ALA A 2 -50.66 51.17 -29.73
CA ALA A 2 -51.40 50.88 -28.48
C ALA A 2 -52.00 49.46 -28.29
N ASP A 3 -51.45 48.62 -27.40
CA ASP A 3 -51.54 48.68 -25.93
C ASP A 3 -52.95 48.33 -25.38
N ARG A 4 -53.08 47.16 -24.74
CA ARG A 4 -53.41 47.09 -23.29
C ARG A 4 -53.49 45.65 -22.75
N ARG A 5 -52.48 45.38 -21.92
CA ARG A 5 -52.39 44.52 -20.73
C ARG A 5 -53.70 44.00 -20.13
N LYS A 6 -53.68 42.73 -19.68
CA LYS A 6 -54.05 42.34 -18.30
C LYS A 6 -53.26 41.10 -17.87
N SER A 7 -52.43 41.28 -16.84
CA SER A 7 -51.54 40.29 -16.23
C SER A 7 -52.30 39.29 -15.37
N ALA A 8 -51.96 38.01 -15.51
CA ALA A 8 -52.25 36.96 -14.53
C ALA A 8 -51.02 36.80 -13.62
N VAL A 9 -51.21 37.08 -12.33
CA VAL A 9 -50.18 36.91 -11.28
C VAL A 9 -50.25 35.48 -10.77
N ALA A 10 -49.23 34.69 -11.10
CA ALA A 10 -49.03 33.36 -10.54
C ALA A 10 -48.46 33.46 -9.12
N ARG A 11 -49.11 32.77 -8.18
CA ARG A 11 -48.73 32.71 -6.76
C ARG A 11 -47.50 31.80 -6.60
N HIS A 12 -46.45 32.32 -5.97
CA HIS A 12 -45.34 31.53 -5.43
C HIS A 12 -45.81 30.68 -4.23
N PRO A 13 -45.37 29.42 -4.11
CA PRO A 13 -45.46 28.68 -2.85
C PRO A 13 -44.41 29.19 -1.87
N GLN A 14 -44.84 29.39 -0.62
CA GLN A 14 -44.00 29.81 0.51
C GLN A 14 -43.03 28.71 0.96
N PRO A 15 -41.87 29.08 1.53
CA PRO A 15 -40.95 28.13 2.13
C PRO A 15 -41.52 27.57 3.44
N VAL A 16 -41.46 26.25 3.58
CA VAL A 16 -41.79 25.52 4.80
C VAL A 16 -40.75 25.88 5.86
N GLY A 17 -41.21 26.37 7.00
CA GLY A 17 -40.38 26.69 8.16
C GLY A 17 -39.80 25.42 8.79
N CYS A 18 -38.49 25.43 9.03
CA CYS A 18 -37.82 24.49 9.92
C CYS A 18 -37.72 25.16 11.30
N ASP A 19 -38.73 24.94 12.13
CA ASP A 19 -38.69 25.26 13.54
C ASP A 19 -37.90 24.20 14.31
N GLY A 20 -36.95 24.67 15.11
CA GLY A 20 -36.62 24.13 16.43
C GLY A 20 -36.23 22.67 16.54
N MET A 21 -34.95 22.36 16.27
CA MET A 21 -34.25 21.32 17.03
C MET A 21 -33.05 21.94 17.72
N THR A 22 -33.18 22.10 19.03
CA THR A 22 -32.12 22.44 19.97
C THR A 22 -31.00 21.41 19.86
N PHE A 23 -29.80 21.87 19.50
CA PHE A 23 -28.58 21.09 19.62
C PHE A 23 -28.28 20.88 21.11
N GLY A 24 -28.58 19.68 21.60
CA GLY A 24 -27.96 19.21 22.84
C GLY A 24 -26.47 18.97 22.58
N GLU A 25 -25.63 19.49 23.47
CA GLU A 25 -24.20 19.17 23.56
C GLU A 25 -24.04 17.64 23.55
N LEU A 26 -23.52 17.11 22.43
CA LEU A 26 -22.97 15.77 22.38
C LEU A 26 -21.53 15.86 22.85
N ASP A 27 -21.34 15.43 24.10
CA ASP A 27 -20.07 15.18 24.75
C ASP A 27 -19.17 14.32 23.83
N LEU A 28 -18.13 14.94 23.26
CA LEU A 28 -17.17 14.31 22.34
C LEU A 28 -15.98 13.67 23.07
N ASP A 29 -16.08 13.47 24.38
CA ASP A 29 -15.01 12.93 25.24
C ASP A 29 -15.31 11.51 25.80
N ALA A 30 -16.10 10.72 25.08
CA ALA A 30 -16.16 9.27 25.33
C ALA A 30 -14.91 8.60 24.76
N GLY A 31 -13.79 8.72 25.48
CA GLY A 31 -12.60 7.92 25.27
C GLY A 31 -12.98 6.44 25.20
N LEU A 32 -12.61 5.80 24.10
CA LEU A 32 -12.61 4.34 24.02
C LEU A 32 -11.68 3.84 25.14
N PRO A 33 -12.13 2.96 26.04
CA PRO A 33 -11.26 2.42 27.06
C PRO A 33 -10.13 1.63 26.40
N ASP A 34 -8.89 2.00 26.71
CA ASP A 34 -7.68 1.21 26.50
C ASP A 34 -7.74 -0.05 27.40
N GLU A 35 -8.70 -0.95 27.15
CA GLU A 35 -8.60 -2.31 27.68
C GLU A 35 -7.51 -3.04 26.89
N GLU A 36 -6.30 -3.06 27.47
CA GLU A 36 -5.28 -4.05 27.16
C GLU A 36 -5.88 -5.45 27.32
N LEU A 37 -6.42 -6.01 26.23
CA LEU A 37 -6.78 -7.42 26.19
C LEU A 37 -5.52 -8.25 26.54
N PRO A 38 -5.59 -9.12 27.56
CA PRO A 38 -4.42 -9.86 28.02
C PRO A 38 -3.82 -10.69 26.88
N LEU A 39 -2.52 -10.48 26.66
CA LEU A 39 -1.77 -11.13 25.58
C LEU A 39 -1.79 -12.66 25.75
N PRO A 40 -2.22 -13.44 24.74
CA PRO A 40 -2.13 -14.88 24.83
C PRO A 40 -0.66 -15.34 24.80
N VAL A 41 -0.30 -16.19 25.77
CA VAL A 41 0.99 -16.91 25.81
C VAL A 41 0.92 -18.04 24.79
N GLY A 42 1.06 -17.71 23.51
CA GLY A 42 1.12 -18.69 22.43
C GLY A 42 2.43 -19.50 22.44
N PRO A 43 2.45 -20.70 21.81
CA PRO A 43 3.63 -21.55 21.77
C PRO A 43 4.82 -20.84 21.11
N ARG A 44 6.02 -21.03 21.68
CA ARG A 44 7.27 -20.54 21.10
C ARG A 44 7.56 -21.31 19.81
N TYR A 45 7.23 -20.73 18.66
CA TYR A 45 7.68 -21.26 17.38
C TYR A 45 9.17 -20.97 17.21
N SER A 46 10.00 -21.98 17.44
CA SER A 46 11.41 -21.98 17.07
C SER A 46 11.51 -22.00 15.54
N LEU A 47 11.85 -20.88 14.92
CA LEU A 47 12.16 -20.86 13.48
C LEU A 47 13.41 -21.72 13.23
N PRO A 48 13.39 -22.67 12.28
CA PRO A 48 14.61 -23.36 11.89
C PRO A 48 15.64 -22.34 11.38
N ARG A 49 16.84 -22.40 11.95
CA ARG A 49 17.99 -21.61 11.50
C ARG A 49 18.25 -21.97 10.03
N PRO A 50 18.29 -21.02 9.09
CA PRO A 50 18.58 -21.35 7.70
C PRO A 50 19.95 -22.03 7.63
N ALA A 51 20.04 -23.08 6.82
CA ALA A 51 21.32 -23.71 6.49
C ALA A 51 22.28 -22.63 5.97
N ALA A 52 23.56 -22.73 6.37
CA ALA A 52 24.61 -21.90 5.82
C ALA A 52 24.60 -22.03 4.28
N PRO A 53 24.96 -20.96 3.54
CA PRO A 53 25.10 -21.05 2.10
C PRO A 53 26.04 -22.20 1.77
N VAL A 54 25.58 -23.15 0.95
CA VAL A 54 26.48 -24.11 0.31
C VAL A 54 27.07 -23.35 -0.87
N ASP A 55 28.36 -23.06 -0.80
CA ASP A 55 29.10 -22.48 -1.92
C ASP A 55 29.25 -23.57 -2.99
N ASP A 56 28.31 -23.61 -3.94
CA ASP A 56 28.58 -24.27 -5.21
C ASP A 56 29.53 -23.36 -6.01
N ASP A 57 30.65 -23.95 -6.49
CA ASP A 57 31.76 -23.34 -7.24
C ASP A 57 31.39 -22.54 -8.52
N ASN A 58 30.10 -22.31 -8.77
CA ASN A 58 29.57 -21.50 -9.86
C ASN A 58 29.06 -20.10 -9.44
N GLY A 59 29.29 -19.67 -8.19
CA GLY A 59 29.13 -18.27 -7.77
C GLY A 59 27.68 -17.75 -7.81
N ALA A 60 26.69 -18.63 -7.70
CA ALA A 60 25.27 -18.29 -7.60
C ALA A 60 24.74 -18.62 -6.21
N SER A 61 24.82 -17.67 -5.27
CA SER A 61 24.07 -17.79 -4.01
C SER A 61 22.58 -17.59 -4.30
N VAL A 62 21.88 -18.70 -4.53
CA VAL A 62 20.41 -18.76 -4.57
C VAL A 62 19.94 -18.64 -3.12
N THR A 63 19.53 -17.44 -2.71
CA THR A 63 18.90 -17.24 -1.40
C THR A 63 17.42 -16.96 -1.57
N ASN A 64 16.60 -17.74 -0.86
CA ASN A 64 15.13 -17.81 -0.93
C ASN A 64 14.58 -18.17 -2.33
N VAL A 65 14.01 -19.37 -2.41
CA VAL A 65 13.36 -20.00 -3.58
C VAL A 65 12.87 -18.98 -4.62
N GLY A 66 13.62 -18.83 -5.72
CA GLY A 66 13.23 -18.06 -6.90
C GLY A 66 13.76 -16.62 -7.02
N LEU A 67 14.64 -16.13 -6.13
CA LEU A 67 15.33 -14.84 -6.31
C LEU A 67 16.85 -15.03 -6.47
N ARG A 68 17.47 -14.19 -7.30
CA ARG A 68 18.93 -14.11 -7.44
C ARG A 68 19.38 -12.64 -7.51
N LYS A 69 20.66 -12.38 -7.19
CA LYS A 69 21.26 -11.07 -7.42
C LYS A 69 21.27 -10.74 -8.93
N ALA A 70 21.05 -9.47 -9.25
CA ALA A 70 21.12 -8.95 -10.61
C ALA A 70 22.58 -8.80 -11.05
N PHE A 71 22.91 -9.26 -12.25
CA PHE A 71 24.24 -9.15 -12.84
C PHE A 71 24.16 -8.68 -14.29
N ALA A 72 24.89 -7.62 -14.63
CA ALA A 72 24.95 -7.09 -15.99
C ALA A 72 25.39 -8.16 -17.03
N ARG A 73 26.33 -9.05 -16.65
CA ARG A 73 26.77 -10.19 -17.47
C ARG A 73 25.66 -11.18 -17.83
N LYS A 74 24.55 -11.19 -17.09
CA LYS A 74 23.36 -12.02 -17.35
C LYS A 74 22.23 -11.23 -18.03
N GLY A 75 22.52 -10.03 -18.53
CA GLY A 75 21.54 -9.14 -19.17
C GLY A 75 20.61 -8.40 -18.19
N ASP A 76 20.87 -8.48 -16.88
CA ASP A 76 20.02 -7.81 -15.89
C ASP A 76 20.34 -6.31 -15.79
N ASP A 77 19.31 -5.51 -15.52
CA ASP A 77 19.47 -4.11 -15.11
C ASP A 77 19.65 -4.00 -13.59
N ALA A 78 20.89 -4.15 -13.12
CA ALA A 78 21.24 -4.00 -11.70
C ALA A 78 21.00 -2.57 -11.17
N THR A 79 20.90 -1.57 -12.06
CA THR A 79 20.57 -0.19 -11.68
C THR A 79 19.11 -0.05 -11.28
N LEU A 80 18.25 -0.90 -11.86
CA LEU A 80 16.81 -0.93 -11.65
C LEU A 80 16.43 -1.79 -10.44
N ALA A 81 17.00 -2.97 -10.26
CA ALA A 81 16.75 -3.82 -9.10
C ALA A 81 18.02 -4.59 -8.71
N ARG A 82 18.32 -4.68 -7.41
CA ARG A 82 19.47 -5.49 -6.93
C ARG A 82 19.21 -6.99 -7.03
N PHE A 83 17.94 -7.37 -6.98
CA PHE A 83 17.48 -8.76 -7.07
C PHE A 83 16.49 -8.88 -8.21
N VAL A 84 16.58 -9.99 -8.93
CA VAL A 84 15.66 -10.38 -10.00
C VAL A 84 15.09 -11.75 -9.67
N LYS A 85 13.89 -12.04 -10.19
CA LYS A 85 13.36 -13.40 -10.17
C LYS A 85 14.29 -14.28 -10.99
N ALA A 86 14.78 -15.36 -10.40
CA ALA A 86 15.47 -16.40 -11.15
C ALA A 86 14.45 -17.01 -12.13
N ASP A 87 14.93 -17.48 -13.28
CA ASP A 87 14.07 -18.14 -14.25
C ASP A 87 13.35 -19.28 -13.52
N PRO A 88 12.02 -19.20 -13.33
CA PRO A 88 11.31 -20.37 -12.87
C PRO A 88 11.49 -21.38 -14.00
N GLY A 89 11.80 -22.62 -13.70
CA GLY A 89 11.60 -23.68 -14.68
C GLY A 89 10.11 -23.75 -15.11
N PRO A 90 9.60 -24.89 -15.60
CA PRO A 90 8.16 -25.03 -15.81
C PRO A 90 7.39 -24.49 -14.60
N VAL A 91 6.42 -23.61 -14.89
CA VAL A 91 5.65 -22.86 -13.89
C VAL A 91 4.87 -23.86 -13.05
N HIS A 92 5.48 -24.34 -11.97
CA HIS A 92 4.73 -25.06 -10.95
C HIS A 92 3.84 -24.02 -10.26
N PRO A 93 2.51 -24.23 -10.20
CA PRO A 93 1.65 -23.38 -9.40
C PRO A 93 2.27 -23.34 -8.01
N LYS A 94 2.58 -22.13 -7.52
CA LYS A 94 3.04 -21.97 -6.14
C LYS A 94 2.04 -22.72 -5.27
N PRO A 95 2.49 -23.57 -4.33
CA PRO A 95 1.58 -24.17 -3.38
C PRO A 95 0.80 -23.01 -2.77
N ARG A 96 -0.53 -23.02 -2.98
CA ARG A 96 -1.44 -22.05 -2.39
C ARG A 96 -1.02 -21.94 -0.94
N GLN A 97 -0.91 -20.72 -0.39
CA GLN A 97 -0.89 -20.65 1.06
C GLN A 97 -2.08 -21.47 1.52
N PRO A 98 -1.89 -22.53 2.32
CA PRO A 98 -3.02 -23.26 2.83
C PRO A 98 -3.89 -22.18 3.45
N ARG A 99 -5.15 -22.06 2.99
CA ARG A 99 -6.14 -21.38 3.81
C ARG A 99 -5.95 -22.04 5.16
N MET A 100 -5.51 -21.28 6.16
CA MET A 100 -5.57 -21.75 7.53
C MET A 100 -7.06 -21.83 7.85
N GLN A 101 -7.71 -22.85 7.28
CA GLN A 101 -9.08 -23.22 7.54
C GLN A 101 -9.03 -23.85 8.92
N GLY A 102 -9.63 -23.17 9.88
CA GLY A 102 -9.85 -23.73 11.21
C GLY A 102 -8.67 -23.70 12.18
N PHE A 103 -7.72 -22.76 12.02
CA PHE A 103 -6.89 -22.40 13.16
C PHE A 103 -7.24 -20.98 13.59
N ASP A 104 -7.99 -20.92 14.69
CA ASP A 104 -8.04 -19.80 15.62
C ASP A 104 -6.59 -19.42 15.94
N ASN A 105 -6.01 -18.52 15.14
CA ASN A 105 -4.70 -17.98 15.42
C ASN A 105 -4.94 -16.77 16.30
N PRO A 106 -4.62 -16.85 17.62
CA PRO A 106 -4.97 -15.79 18.55
C PRO A 106 -4.33 -14.45 18.16
N THR A 107 -3.23 -14.49 17.42
CA THR A 107 -2.57 -13.29 16.89
C THR A 107 -3.39 -12.62 15.79
N ILE A 108 -3.95 -13.40 14.86
CA ILE A 108 -4.83 -12.89 13.78
C ILE A 108 -6.13 -12.35 14.37
N GLU A 109 -6.70 -13.07 15.34
CA GLU A 109 -7.92 -12.66 16.06
C GLU A 109 -7.71 -11.35 16.83
N ALA A 110 -6.57 -11.25 17.53
CA ALA A 110 -6.17 -10.06 18.27
C ALA A 110 -5.79 -8.86 17.38
N GLY A 111 -5.91 -8.95 16.05
CA GLY A 111 -5.61 -7.80 15.21
C GLY A 111 -4.13 -7.59 14.92
N ARG A 112 -3.29 -8.61 15.03
CA ARG A 112 -1.83 -8.44 14.95
C ARG A 112 -1.22 -9.21 13.78
N SER A 113 -0.01 -8.81 13.40
CA SER A 113 0.81 -9.62 12.49
C SER A 113 1.18 -10.94 13.15
N ILE A 114 1.20 -12.06 12.41
CA ILE A 114 1.76 -13.32 12.93
C ILE A 114 3.24 -13.18 13.33
N PHE A 115 3.91 -12.11 12.88
CA PHE A 115 5.29 -11.77 13.24
C PHE A 115 5.38 -10.62 14.26
N TYR A 116 4.30 -10.25 14.96
CA TYR A 116 4.25 -9.04 15.79
C TYR A 116 5.38 -8.93 16.84
N ARG A 117 5.83 -10.05 17.41
CA ARG A 117 6.87 -10.07 18.45
C ARG A 117 8.27 -9.68 17.96
N HIS A 118 8.59 -9.98 16.70
CA HIS A 118 9.96 -9.86 16.18
C HIS A 118 10.07 -9.05 14.89
N GLY A 119 8.96 -8.90 14.15
CA GLY A 119 8.92 -8.22 12.86
C GLY A 119 8.33 -6.81 12.90
N VAL A 120 7.76 -6.40 14.03
CA VAL A 120 7.20 -5.05 14.24
C VAL A 120 8.18 -4.23 15.06
N HIS A 121 8.52 -3.05 14.55
CA HIS A 121 9.51 -2.16 15.15
C HIS A 121 8.95 -0.75 15.31
N PRO A 122 9.26 -0.06 16.42
CA PRO A 122 8.84 1.32 16.59
C PRO A 122 9.45 2.23 15.51
N PRO A 123 8.78 3.35 15.19
CA PRO A 123 9.38 4.38 14.34
C PRO A 123 10.64 4.91 15.05
N ARG A 124 11.78 4.89 14.36
CA ARG A 124 13.04 5.39 14.93
C ARG A 124 13.25 6.84 14.50
N LEU A 125 13.14 7.76 15.46
CA LEU A 125 13.37 9.19 15.25
C LEU A 125 14.87 9.52 15.16
N GLU A 126 15.69 8.84 15.96
CA GLU A 126 17.14 9.03 15.96
C GLU A 126 17.79 8.33 14.76
N ARG A 127 18.53 9.12 13.98
CA ARG A 127 19.18 8.66 12.75
C ARG A 127 20.67 8.94 12.82
N PRO A 128 21.54 7.90 12.90
CA PRO A 128 22.93 8.07 12.54
C PRO A 128 22.98 8.54 11.07
N LYS A 129 23.57 9.71 10.79
CA LYS A 129 23.60 10.33 9.44
C LYS A 129 24.07 9.38 8.33
N SER A 130 24.85 8.36 8.67
CA SER A 130 25.42 7.37 7.75
C SER A 130 24.51 6.17 7.44
N ASN A 131 23.41 5.94 8.18
CA ASN A 131 22.68 4.68 8.07
C ASN A 131 21.21 4.84 7.61
N THR A 132 20.99 4.59 6.31
CA THR A 132 19.65 4.58 5.70
C THR A 132 18.74 3.44 6.17
N ALA A 133 19.27 2.43 6.88
CA ALA A 133 18.47 1.34 7.43
C ALA A 133 17.46 1.81 8.51
N TYR A 134 17.60 3.02 9.03
CA TYR A 134 16.72 3.55 10.08
C TYR A 134 15.45 4.21 9.53
N ARG A 135 15.40 4.55 8.24
CA ARG A 135 14.24 5.20 7.58
C ARG A 135 12.97 4.36 7.65
N VAL A 136 11.83 4.95 7.93
CA VAL A 136 10.52 4.27 7.83
C VAL A 136 10.14 4.04 6.38
N LEU A 137 10.54 4.94 5.47
CA LEU A 137 10.40 4.77 4.04
C LEU A 137 11.60 4.00 3.46
N VAL A 138 11.33 2.78 2.99
CA VAL A 138 12.36 1.86 2.50
C VAL A 138 12.53 1.98 0.99
N SER A 139 13.78 2.07 0.53
CA SER A 139 14.09 2.09 -0.91
C SER A 139 13.64 0.81 -1.61
N ALA A 140 12.92 0.96 -2.71
CA ALA A 140 12.44 -0.17 -3.50
C ALA A 140 13.53 -0.86 -4.35
N HIS A 141 14.79 -0.39 -4.32
CA HIS A 141 15.89 -0.95 -5.12
C HIS A 141 16.16 -2.44 -4.82
N ASN A 142 15.92 -2.87 -3.59
CA ASN A 142 16.07 -4.27 -3.18
C ASN A 142 14.81 -5.12 -3.45
N ASN A 143 13.74 -4.52 -3.96
CA ASN A 143 12.47 -5.21 -4.17
C ASN A 143 12.31 -5.63 -5.64
N ALA A 144 12.39 -6.94 -5.88
CA ALA A 144 12.29 -7.57 -7.21
C ALA A 144 10.90 -7.49 -7.86
N LYS A 145 9.91 -6.88 -7.22
CA LYS A 145 8.58 -6.57 -7.79
C LYS A 145 8.44 -5.09 -8.14
N ILE A 146 9.10 -4.20 -7.40
CA ILE A 146 8.88 -2.76 -7.50
C ILE A 146 9.94 -2.08 -8.35
N GLY A 147 11.22 -2.32 -8.09
CA GLY A 147 12.34 -1.61 -8.73
C GLY A 147 12.61 -0.22 -8.13
N ARG A 148 13.79 0.33 -8.43
CA ARG A 148 14.38 1.53 -7.82
C ARG A 148 13.73 2.83 -8.25
N ASP A 149 13.44 2.97 -9.54
CA ASP A 149 12.98 4.23 -10.14
C ASP A 149 12.11 4.01 -11.37
N VAL A 150 11.14 4.89 -11.56
CA VAL A 150 10.13 4.78 -12.61
C VAL A 150 10.75 4.90 -13.99
N ARG A 151 10.48 3.96 -14.89
CA ARG A 151 11.05 3.91 -16.25
C ARG A 151 10.08 4.31 -17.35
N LYS A 152 8.79 4.46 -17.04
CA LYS A 152 7.74 4.81 -18.02
C LYS A 152 6.80 5.91 -17.52
N GLY A 153 6.23 6.65 -18.48
CA GLY A 153 5.20 7.66 -18.22
C GLY A 153 5.74 8.97 -17.65
N LYS A 154 4.81 9.83 -17.18
CA LYS A 154 5.09 11.19 -16.71
C LYS A 154 6.06 11.27 -15.52
N LEU A 155 6.08 10.23 -14.68
CA LEU A 155 6.93 10.16 -13.49
C LEU A 155 8.30 9.52 -13.76
N ARG A 156 8.71 9.36 -15.03
CA ARG A 156 10.01 8.75 -15.37
C ARG A 156 11.15 9.42 -14.60
N GLY A 157 11.98 8.60 -13.94
CA GLY A 157 13.09 9.01 -13.09
C GLY A 157 12.74 9.21 -11.61
N TYR A 158 11.45 9.20 -11.23
CA TYR A 158 11.06 9.30 -9.81
C TYR A 158 11.61 8.11 -9.02
N ARG A 159 12.17 8.37 -7.84
CA ARG A 159 12.68 7.32 -6.94
C ARG A 159 11.53 6.67 -6.19
N ILE A 160 11.51 5.34 -6.17
CA ILE A 160 10.43 4.58 -5.55
C ILE A 160 10.83 4.16 -4.13
N PHE A 161 9.94 4.47 -3.19
CA PHE A 161 10.03 4.03 -1.80
C PHE A 161 8.74 3.30 -1.41
N THR A 162 8.81 2.47 -0.39
CA THR A 162 7.67 1.72 0.14
C THR A 162 7.54 1.96 1.62
N LEU A 163 6.30 2.12 2.09
CA LEU A 163 5.97 2.07 3.51
C LEU A 163 5.23 0.78 3.83
N SER A 164 5.64 0.12 4.92
CA SER A 164 4.96 -1.05 5.47
C SER A 164 4.66 -0.79 6.94
N LEU A 165 3.38 -0.85 7.29
CA LEU A 165 2.91 -0.83 8.67
C LEU A 165 2.63 -2.27 9.13
N GLU A 166 2.36 -2.44 10.41
CA GLU A 166 1.83 -3.71 10.90
C GLU A 166 0.45 -3.99 10.28
N GLU A 167 0.35 -5.06 9.49
CA GLU A 167 -0.92 -5.56 8.98
C GLU A 167 -1.86 -5.97 10.11
N ARG A 168 -3.17 -5.87 9.87
CA ARG A 168 -4.25 -6.10 10.85
C ARG A 168 -4.32 -5.07 11.97
N ALA A 169 -3.19 -4.62 12.50
CA ALA A 169 -3.18 -3.58 13.53
C ALA A 169 -3.61 -2.22 12.94
N THR A 170 -3.34 -2.01 11.64
CA THR A 170 -3.71 -0.80 10.91
C THR A 170 -4.81 -1.02 9.87
N CYS A 171 -5.20 -2.26 9.61
CA CYS A 171 -6.20 -2.60 8.59
C CYS A 171 -7.61 -2.58 9.17
N PRO A 172 -8.65 -2.26 8.37
CA PRO A 172 -10.03 -2.44 8.81
C PRO A 172 -10.33 -3.93 9.01
N ARG A 173 -11.11 -4.26 10.05
CA ARG A 173 -11.54 -5.64 10.35
C ARG A 173 -12.37 -6.26 9.23
N SER A 174 -12.98 -5.44 8.38
CA SER A 174 -13.75 -5.85 7.20
C SER A 174 -12.89 -6.29 6.00
N CYS A 175 -11.56 -6.30 6.11
CA CYS A 175 -10.69 -6.70 5.01
C CYS A 175 -10.96 -8.16 4.59
N GLU A 176 -11.27 -8.38 3.30
CA GLU A 176 -11.53 -9.74 2.76
C GLU A 176 -10.31 -10.68 2.91
N HIS A 177 -9.11 -10.10 2.98
CA HIS A 177 -7.85 -10.82 3.18
C HIS A 177 -7.38 -10.85 4.62
N TRP A 178 -8.30 -10.70 5.59
CA TRP A 178 -7.93 -10.70 7.01
C TRP A 178 -7.22 -12.00 7.43
N GLY A 179 -7.80 -13.16 7.11
CA GLY A 179 -7.22 -14.46 7.45
C GLY A 179 -5.99 -14.80 6.62
N ASN A 180 -6.08 -14.67 5.29
CA ASN A 180 -5.04 -14.99 4.33
C ASN A 180 -4.23 -13.77 3.87
N CYS A 181 -3.93 -12.84 4.79
CA CYS A 181 -3.20 -11.62 4.47
C CYS A 181 -1.88 -11.96 3.78
N TYR A 182 -1.56 -11.26 2.69
CA TYR A 182 -0.30 -11.40 1.97
C TYR A 182 0.94 -11.30 2.88
N GLY A 183 0.86 -10.50 3.94
CA GLY A 183 1.91 -10.34 4.95
C GLY A 183 2.29 -11.64 5.68
N ASN A 184 1.39 -12.63 5.73
CA ASN A 184 1.67 -13.94 6.33
C ASN A 184 2.86 -14.65 5.65
N GLY A 185 3.04 -14.42 4.34
CA GLY A 185 4.16 -14.97 3.56
C GLY A 185 5.45 -14.15 3.63
N MET A 186 5.50 -13.09 4.44
CA MET A 186 6.60 -12.13 4.47
C MET A 186 7.25 -12.02 5.87
N PRO A 187 7.93 -13.07 6.36
CA PRO A 187 8.55 -13.08 7.69
C PRO A 187 9.58 -11.98 7.88
N TYR A 188 10.32 -11.63 6.82
CA TYR A 188 11.39 -10.62 6.86
C TYR A 188 10.94 -9.24 6.39
N ALA A 189 9.64 -9.02 6.15
CA ALA A 189 9.15 -7.68 5.86
C ALA A 189 9.32 -6.81 7.11
N ARG A 190 9.92 -5.63 6.91
CA ARG A 190 9.89 -4.58 7.92
C ARG A 190 8.44 -4.15 8.13
N ARG A 191 7.99 -4.12 9.38
CA ARG A 191 6.70 -3.57 9.78
C ARG A 191 6.94 -2.47 10.79
N VAL A 192 6.46 -1.27 10.48
CA VAL A 192 6.56 -0.14 11.41
C VAL A 192 5.32 -0.13 12.29
N ASP A 193 5.54 -0.02 13.59
CA ASP A 193 4.50 0.17 14.59
C ASP A 193 3.88 1.55 14.44
N HIS A 194 2.55 1.63 14.58
CA HIS A 194 1.78 2.86 14.42
C HIS A 194 1.24 3.41 15.75
N ARG A 195 1.46 2.71 16.87
CA ARG A 195 0.91 3.08 18.18
C ARG A 195 1.37 4.45 18.63
N ASP A 196 2.64 4.78 18.40
CA ASP A 196 3.15 6.14 18.53
C ASP A 196 2.98 6.87 17.19
N ARG A 197 1.78 7.43 16.99
CA ARG A 197 1.37 8.09 15.74
C ARG A 197 2.24 9.30 15.43
N ASP A 198 2.51 10.13 16.43
CA ASP A 198 3.27 11.36 16.23
C ASP A 198 4.74 11.05 15.89
N ALA A 199 5.36 10.04 16.52
CA ALA A 199 6.70 9.60 16.14
C ALA A 199 6.73 9.00 14.73
N LEU A 200 5.72 8.21 14.35
CA LEU A 200 5.60 7.64 13.00
C LEU A 200 5.46 8.75 11.94
N GLU A 201 4.52 9.66 12.11
CA GLU A 201 4.25 10.75 11.18
C GLU A 201 5.43 11.72 11.09
N THR A 202 6.10 12.00 12.22
CA THR A 202 7.34 12.77 12.26
C THR A 202 8.45 12.08 11.48
N ALA A 203 8.66 10.77 11.67
CA ALA A 203 9.67 10.01 10.95
C ALA A 203 9.38 9.98 9.43
N ILE A 204 8.11 9.79 9.02
CA ILE A 204 7.69 9.82 7.61
C ILE A 204 8.00 11.18 6.99
N ARG A 205 7.57 12.27 7.64
CA ARG A 205 7.79 13.64 7.14
C ARG A 205 9.28 13.92 7.02
N ALA A 206 10.07 13.54 8.02
CA ALA A 206 11.51 13.79 8.01
C ALA A 206 12.23 12.97 6.92
N ASP A 207 11.79 11.74 6.64
CA ASP A 207 12.27 10.96 5.48
C ASP A 207 11.93 11.64 4.15
N ILE A 208 10.72 12.19 3.99
CA ILE A 208 10.30 12.90 2.79
C ILE A 208 11.12 14.18 2.59
N VAL A 209 11.32 14.97 3.64
CA VAL A 209 12.14 16.20 3.58
C VAL A 209 13.57 15.87 3.11
N ASP A 210 14.20 14.84 3.70
CA ASP A 210 15.53 14.41 3.28
C ASP A 210 15.57 14.00 1.81
N MET A 211 14.55 13.27 1.34
CA MET A 211 14.47 12.85 -0.05
C MET A 211 14.24 14.01 -1.00
N MET A 212 13.45 15.01 -0.60
CA MET A 212 13.22 16.22 -1.39
C MET A 212 14.48 17.08 -1.47
N ALA A 213 15.36 17.04 -0.47
CA ALA A 213 16.64 17.75 -0.48
C ALA A 213 17.69 17.12 -1.42
N VAL A 214 17.49 15.87 -1.88
CA VAL A 214 18.48 15.20 -2.76
C VAL A 214 18.53 15.88 -4.13
N ARG A 215 19.67 16.47 -4.46
CA ARG A 215 19.92 17.12 -5.76
C ARG A 215 19.84 16.10 -6.90
N GLY A 216 19.26 16.52 -8.02
CA GLY A 216 19.14 15.71 -9.24
C GLY A 216 18.02 14.67 -9.22
N TRP A 217 17.26 14.53 -8.12
CA TRP A 217 16.06 13.70 -8.13
C TRP A 217 14.89 14.49 -8.72
N PRO A 218 14.22 13.98 -9.78
CA PRO A 218 13.06 14.67 -10.36
C PRO A 218 11.84 14.63 -9.42
N GLY A 219 11.78 13.62 -8.54
CA GLY A 219 10.76 13.49 -7.52
C GLY A 219 10.79 12.11 -6.86
N VAL A 220 9.81 11.88 -6.00
CA VAL A 220 9.66 10.65 -5.22
C VAL A 220 8.27 10.08 -5.39
N LEU A 221 8.21 8.77 -5.61
CA LEU A 221 6.99 7.99 -5.65
C LEU A 221 6.97 7.04 -4.44
N VAL A 222 5.99 7.17 -3.55
CA VAL A 222 5.84 6.30 -2.39
C VAL A 222 4.70 5.31 -2.60
N ARG A 223 4.96 4.02 -2.39
CA ARG A 223 3.92 2.99 -2.33
C ARG A 223 3.34 2.91 -0.91
N LEU A 224 2.05 3.20 -0.80
CA LEU A 224 1.22 3.08 0.41
C LEU A 224 0.23 1.91 0.27
N HIS A 225 0.04 1.06 1.23
CA HIS A 225 1.12 0.46 1.99
C HIS A 225 1.52 -0.86 1.32
N ALA A 226 2.76 -1.29 1.49
CA ALA A 226 3.17 -2.63 1.06
C ALA A 226 2.61 -3.70 2.01
N LEU A 227 2.46 -3.37 3.29
CA LEU A 227 1.71 -4.08 4.34
C LEU A 227 1.02 -3.05 5.24
N GLY A 228 -0.07 -3.43 5.89
CA GLY A 228 -0.88 -2.50 6.68
C GLY A 228 -1.82 -1.65 5.81
N ASP A 229 -2.45 -0.67 6.44
CA ASP A 229 -3.42 0.22 5.79
C ASP A 229 -3.46 1.59 6.51
N PHE A 230 -4.35 2.48 6.08
CA PHE A 230 -4.67 3.72 6.77
C PHE A 230 -5.39 3.42 8.09
N TYR A 231 -4.75 3.68 9.23
CA TYR A 231 -5.32 3.34 10.55
C TYR A 231 -6.46 4.28 10.98
N ASP A 232 -6.48 5.53 10.49
CA ASP A 232 -7.56 6.50 10.73
C ASP A 232 -7.64 7.58 9.65
N GLU A 233 -8.60 8.50 9.79
CA GLU A 233 -8.82 9.64 8.88
C GLU A 233 -7.71 10.69 8.97
N ARG A 234 -7.18 10.94 10.18
CA ARG A 234 -6.08 11.89 10.40
C ARG A 234 -4.86 11.48 9.59
N TYR A 235 -4.57 10.19 9.52
CA TYR A 235 -3.45 9.65 8.78
C TYR A 235 -3.66 9.69 7.26
N ALA A 236 -4.91 9.52 6.80
CA ALA A 236 -5.25 9.77 5.40
C ALA A 236 -5.05 11.26 5.04
N ASP A 237 -5.49 12.17 5.92
CA ASP A 237 -5.29 13.62 5.78
C ASP A 237 -3.83 14.02 5.86
N PHE A 238 -3.03 13.37 6.71
CA PHE A 238 -1.58 13.54 6.79
C PHE A 238 -0.92 13.26 5.44
N TRP A 239 -1.22 12.12 4.80
CA TRP A 239 -0.68 11.80 3.48
C TRP A 239 -1.13 12.77 2.39
N GLY A 240 -2.42 13.12 2.37
CA GLY A 240 -2.94 14.13 1.46
C GLY A 240 -2.27 15.49 1.64
N GLY A 241 -2.03 15.88 2.89
CA GLY A 241 -1.29 17.08 3.28
C GLY A 241 0.16 17.07 2.79
N LEU A 242 0.89 15.98 3.00
CA LEU A 242 2.25 15.81 2.51
C LEU A 242 2.32 15.92 0.98
N VAL A 243 1.42 15.26 0.27
CA VAL A 243 1.38 15.34 -1.20
C VAL A 243 1.04 16.77 -1.64
N ARG A 244 0.11 17.45 -0.97
CA ARG A 244 -0.16 18.87 -1.27
C ARG A 244 1.06 19.76 -1.03
N GLU A 245 1.78 19.55 0.07
CA GLU A 245 2.92 20.35 0.50
C GLU A 245 4.17 20.14 -0.37
N PHE A 246 4.43 18.91 -0.82
CA PHE A 246 5.60 18.57 -1.64
C PHE A 246 5.17 18.25 -3.09
N PRO A 247 5.26 19.20 -4.04
CA PRO A 247 4.74 19.01 -5.41
C PRO A 247 5.38 17.84 -6.17
N ARG A 248 6.62 17.49 -5.84
CA ARG A 248 7.36 16.36 -6.43
C ARG A 248 7.18 15.03 -5.68
N LEU A 249 6.30 15.00 -4.68
CA LEU A 249 5.86 13.77 -4.03
C LEU A 249 4.61 13.25 -4.74
N VAL A 250 4.64 11.97 -5.05
CA VAL A 250 3.48 11.22 -5.54
C VAL A 250 3.33 9.98 -4.68
N VAL A 251 2.08 9.59 -4.41
CA VAL A 251 1.78 8.34 -3.72
C VAL A 251 0.90 7.45 -4.59
N PHE A 252 1.07 6.13 -4.44
CA PHE A 252 0.17 5.16 -5.04
C PHE A 252 -0.04 3.99 -4.09
N GLY A 253 -1.19 3.34 -4.18
CA GLY A 253 -1.52 2.39 -3.15
C GLY A 253 -2.85 1.69 -3.24
N TYR A 254 -3.10 0.90 -2.20
CA TYR A 254 -4.33 0.13 -2.02
C TYR A 254 -4.79 0.25 -0.58
N THR A 255 -6.11 0.26 -0.38
CA THR A 255 -6.73 0.25 0.94
C THR A 255 -7.90 -0.72 0.95
N ALA A 256 -8.03 -1.52 2.00
CA ALA A 256 -9.18 -2.37 2.27
C ALA A 256 -10.34 -1.62 2.91
N HIS A 257 -10.20 -0.30 3.16
CA HIS A 257 -11.30 0.51 3.66
C HIS A 257 -12.42 0.59 2.62
N PRO A 258 -13.68 0.28 3.02
CA PRO A 258 -14.83 0.44 2.15
C PRO A 258 -14.91 1.87 1.61
N VAL A 259 -15.35 2.03 0.36
CA VAL A 259 -15.43 3.34 -0.31
C VAL A 259 -16.20 4.39 0.52
N ARG A 260 -17.22 3.94 1.25
CA ARG A 260 -18.08 4.80 2.07
C ARG A 260 -17.64 4.93 3.53
N SER A 261 -16.59 4.24 3.97
CA SER A 261 -16.06 4.44 5.33
C SER A 261 -15.46 5.84 5.47
N PRO A 262 -15.30 6.37 6.69
CA PRO A 262 -14.68 7.68 6.89
C PRO A 262 -13.30 7.80 6.21
N VAL A 263 -12.41 6.83 6.42
CA VAL A 263 -11.11 6.76 5.72
C VAL A 263 -11.30 6.67 4.20
N GLY A 264 -12.23 5.85 3.71
CA GLY A 264 -12.50 5.71 2.28
C GLY A 264 -12.93 7.03 1.63
N GLN A 265 -13.75 7.82 2.33
CA GLN A 265 -14.17 9.15 1.90
C GLN A 265 -13.00 10.15 1.90
N ARG A 266 -12.09 10.10 2.90
CA ARG A 266 -10.87 10.92 2.90
C ARG A 266 -9.95 10.60 1.73
N ILE A 267 -9.78 9.31 1.42
CA ILE A 267 -9.02 8.89 0.24
C ILE A 267 -9.65 9.41 -1.05
N ALA A 268 -10.98 9.34 -1.18
CA ALA A 268 -11.68 9.91 -2.32
C ALA A 268 -11.49 11.44 -2.41
N HIS A 269 -11.63 12.15 -1.30
CA HIS A 269 -11.41 13.59 -1.21
C HIS A 269 -10.03 14.00 -1.73
N TRP A 270 -8.96 13.36 -1.23
CA TRP A 270 -7.60 13.71 -1.65
C TRP A 270 -7.29 13.33 -3.09
N ARG A 271 -7.81 12.19 -3.55
CA ARG A 271 -7.69 11.78 -4.96
C ARG A 271 -8.35 12.77 -5.90
N ASP A 272 -9.53 13.28 -5.55
CA ASP A 272 -10.26 14.25 -6.37
C ASP A 272 -9.59 15.63 -6.34
N ARG A 273 -9.05 16.03 -5.18
CA ARG A 273 -8.39 17.33 -4.98
C ARG A 273 -6.99 17.40 -5.61
N LEU A 274 -6.21 16.33 -5.56
CA LEU A 274 -4.80 16.31 -5.99
C LEU A 274 -4.60 15.69 -7.37
N GLY A 275 -5.61 15.00 -7.90
CA GLY A 275 -5.52 14.22 -9.13
C GLY A 275 -4.96 12.83 -8.89
N PHE A 276 -5.42 11.87 -9.70
CA PHE A 276 -5.01 10.46 -9.60
C PHE A 276 -3.51 10.29 -9.90
N GLU A 277 -2.94 11.12 -10.76
CA GLU A 277 -1.52 11.13 -11.11
C GLU A 277 -0.60 11.52 -9.94
N ARG A 278 -1.15 12.08 -8.85
CA ARG A 278 -0.42 12.45 -7.64
C ARG A 278 -0.81 11.63 -6.42
N PHE A 279 -2.08 11.21 -6.33
CA PHE A 279 -2.63 10.44 -5.23
C PHE A 279 -3.39 9.21 -5.75
N ALA A 280 -2.63 8.20 -6.20
CA ALA A 280 -3.15 6.99 -6.86
C ALA A 280 -3.49 5.87 -5.86
N VAL A 281 -4.27 6.17 -4.81
CA VAL A 281 -4.76 5.16 -3.86
C VAL A 281 -6.10 4.57 -4.34
N ARG A 282 -6.18 3.25 -4.37
CA ARG A 282 -7.31 2.46 -4.86
C ARG A 282 -7.96 1.66 -3.75
N HIS A 283 -9.24 1.34 -3.89
CA HIS A 283 -9.93 0.45 -2.95
C HIS A 283 -9.78 -1.01 -3.37
N SER A 284 -9.35 -1.85 -2.44
CA SER A 284 -9.32 -3.30 -2.60
C SER A 284 -10.73 -3.83 -2.65
N ASP A 285 -11.07 -4.54 -3.74
CA ASP A 285 -12.37 -5.17 -3.96
C ASP A 285 -13.58 -4.20 -3.79
N GLY A 286 -13.35 -2.90 -4.04
CA GLY A 286 -14.32 -1.85 -3.72
C GLY A 286 -15.55 -1.76 -4.65
N GLY A 287 -15.68 -2.66 -5.63
CA GLY A 287 -16.86 -2.74 -6.51
C GLY A 287 -17.08 -1.55 -7.46
N LEU A 288 -16.15 -0.59 -7.56
CA LEU A 288 -16.28 0.56 -8.46
C LEU A 288 -15.86 0.21 -9.90
N ARG A 289 -16.39 0.95 -10.87
CA ARG A 289 -16.02 0.82 -12.30
C ARG A 289 -14.54 1.13 -12.59
N ARG A 290 -13.86 1.86 -11.71
CA ARG A 290 -12.47 2.29 -11.82
C ARG A 290 -11.88 2.54 -10.43
N ASP A 291 -10.56 2.71 -10.36
CA ASP A 291 -9.81 3.02 -9.13
C ASP A 291 -9.95 1.96 -8.02
N CYS A 292 -10.23 0.71 -8.41
CA CYS A 292 -10.27 -0.44 -7.52
C CYS A 292 -9.23 -1.50 -7.91
N THR A 293 -9.02 -2.44 -7.00
CA THR A 293 -8.44 -3.74 -7.31
C THR A 293 -9.52 -4.80 -7.32
N VAL A 294 -9.23 -5.95 -7.93
CA VAL A 294 -10.05 -7.15 -7.83
C VAL A 294 -9.14 -8.34 -7.58
N SER A 295 -9.48 -9.15 -6.58
CA SER A 295 -8.79 -10.40 -6.33
C SER A 295 -9.29 -11.49 -7.27
N ILE A 296 -8.37 -12.15 -7.98
CA ILE A 296 -8.66 -13.23 -8.93
C ILE A 296 -7.94 -14.52 -8.51
N TYR A 297 -8.59 -15.66 -8.72
CA TYR A 297 -8.03 -16.98 -8.44
C TYR A 297 -7.34 -17.60 -9.66
N ASP A 298 -7.75 -17.15 -10.84
CA ASP A 298 -7.31 -17.65 -12.13
C ASP A 298 -6.71 -16.48 -12.93
N LEU A 299 -5.91 -16.74 -13.95
CA LEU A 299 -5.38 -15.70 -14.85
C LEU A 299 -6.44 -15.17 -15.83
N GLN A 300 -7.62 -14.84 -15.30
CA GLN A 300 -8.73 -14.24 -16.01
C GLN A 300 -9.16 -12.97 -15.28
N ALA A 301 -9.06 -11.82 -15.96
CA ALA A 301 -9.52 -10.55 -15.41
C ALA A 301 -11.01 -10.35 -15.72
N PRO A 302 -11.80 -9.81 -14.77
CA PRO A 302 -13.16 -9.40 -15.06
C PRO A 302 -13.19 -8.23 -16.07
N PRO A 303 -14.32 -8.04 -16.77
CA PRO A 303 -14.47 -6.93 -17.72
C PRO A 303 -14.09 -5.58 -17.11
N GLY A 304 -13.30 -4.79 -17.83
CA GLY A 304 -12.83 -3.47 -17.38
C GLY A 304 -11.57 -3.48 -16.50
N ALA A 305 -11.16 -4.64 -15.97
CA ALA A 305 -9.90 -4.80 -15.25
C ALA A 305 -8.75 -5.21 -16.20
N PHE A 306 -7.51 -5.11 -15.72
CA PHE A 306 -6.33 -5.73 -16.34
C PHE A 306 -5.59 -6.55 -15.29
N ILE A 307 -5.02 -7.70 -15.66
CA ILE A 307 -4.20 -8.48 -14.74
C ILE A 307 -2.85 -7.80 -14.54
N CYS A 308 -2.38 -7.69 -13.30
CA CYS A 308 -1.06 -7.17 -12.98
C CYS A 308 0.03 -7.90 -13.80
N PRO A 309 0.75 -7.22 -14.71
CA PRO A 309 1.72 -7.88 -15.60
C PRO A 309 2.90 -8.52 -14.84
N GLU A 310 3.27 -7.95 -13.69
CA GLU A 310 4.33 -8.49 -12.83
C GLU A 310 3.95 -9.83 -12.18
N GLN A 311 2.66 -10.06 -11.93
CA GLN A 311 2.15 -11.32 -11.37
C GLN A 311 1.81 -12.35 -12.45
N ALA A 312 1.27 -11.90 -13.59
CA ALA A 312 0.85 -12.81 -14.66
C ALA A 312 2.03 -13.43 -15.42
N VAL A 313 2.99 -12.60 -15.83
CA VAL A 313 4.11 -13.03 -16.69
C VAL A 313 5.45 -12.76 -16.03
N GLY A 314 5.60 -11.63 -15.33
CA GLY A 314 6.83 -11.30 -14.59
C GLY A 314 8.05 -10.96 -15.46
N VAL A 315 8.05 -11.34 -16.74
CA VAL A 315 9.07 -11.04 -17.76
C VAL A 315 8.40 -10.65 -19.08
N THR A 316 9.12 -9.89 -19.91
CA THR A 316 8.70 -9.55 -21.28
C THR A 316 9.07 -10.67 -22.26
N ALA A 317 8.50 -10.67 -23.47
CA ALA A 317 8.89 -11.59 -24.54
C ALA A 317 10.40 -11.54 -24.88
N ALA A 318 11.06 -10.40 -24.61
CA ALA A 318 12.50 -10.24 -24.77
C ALA A 318 13.30 -10.65 -23.51
N GLY A 319 12.71 -11.39 -22.58
CA GLY A 319 13.36 -11.89 -21.36
C GLY A 319 13.62 -10.85 -20.26
N LYS A 320 13.20 -9.59 -20.45
CA LYS A 320 13.44 -8.53 -19.45
C LYS A 320 12.41 -8.57 -18.31
N PRO A 321 12.81 -8.40 -17.03
CA PRO A 321 11.88 -8.36 -15.90
C PRO A 321 10.80 -7.27 -16.01
N ILE A 322 9.57 -7.63 -15.68
CA ILE A 322 8.46 -6.70 -15.51
C ILE A 322 8.34 -6.36 -14.02
N LEU A 323 8.54 -5.09 -13.71
CA LEU A 323 8.44 -4.51 -12.38
C LEU A 323 7.39 -3.41 -12.39
N CYS A 324 6.91 -2.98 -11.22
CA CYS A 324 6.07 -1.78 -11.14
C CYS A 324 6.77 -0.57 -11.77
N ALA A 325 8.07 -0.39 -11.53
CA ALA A 325 8.90 0.64 -12.16
C ALA A 325 8.87 0.62 -13.70
N THR A 326 8.73 -0.55 -14.34
CA THR A 326 8.78 -0.69 -15.80
C THR A 326 7.40 -0.80 -16.46
N CYS A 327 6.33 -1.11 -15.71
CA CYS A 327 4.96 -1.09 -16.24
C CYS A 327 4.22 0.22 -15.91
N ALA A 328 4.45 0.79 -14.73
CA ALA A 328 3.83 2.02 -14.21
C ALA A 328 2.29 2.04 -14.14
N LEU A 329 1.60 0.92 -14.39
CA LEU A 329 0.14 0.91 -14.57
C LEU A 329 -0.63 1.35 -13.33
N CYS A 330 -0.15 0.99 -12.13
CA CYS A 330 -0.90 1.21 -10.89
C CYS A 330 -1.17 2.70 -10.59
N TRP A 331 -0.35 3.62 -11.11
CA TRP A 331 -0.48 5.08 -10.93
C TRP A 331 -0.67 5.87 -12.24
N THR A 332 -0.85 5.19 -13.38
CA THR A 332 -1.01 5.87 -14.68
C THR A 332 -2.35 5.62 -15.35
N THR A 333 -2.98 4.47 -15.11
CA THR A 333 -4.33 4.17 -15.61
C THR A 333 -5.32 4.16 -14.47
N ARG A 334 -6.59 4.51 -14.73
CA ARG A 334 -7.68 4.38 -13.76
C ARG A 334 -8.43 3.05 -13.84
N ARG A 335 -8.15 2.23 -14.88
CA ARG A 335 -8.74 0.89 -15.00
C ARG A 335 -8.46 0.07 -13.75
N ASN A 336 -9.40 -0.79 -13.37
CA ASN A 336 -9.21 -1.69 -12.24
C ASN A 336 -8.03 -2.63 -12.50
N VAL A 337 -7.32 -2.99 -11.43
CA VAL A 337 -6.20 -3.94 -11.49
C VAL A 337 -6.63 -5.25 -10.83
N ALA A 338 -6.48 -6.36 -11.56
CA ALA A 338 -6.70 -7.68 -11.03
C ALA A 338 -5.39 -8.26 -10.48
N PHE A 339 -5.42 -8.72 -9.24
CA PHE A 339 -4.28 -9.37 -8.58
C PHE A 339 -4.59 -10.85 -8.33
N VAL A 340 -3.62 -11.70 -8.65
CA VAL A 340 -3.71 -13.13 -8.37
C VAL A 340 -3.58 -13.34 -6.87
N ASN A 341 -4.55 -14.04 -6.29
CA ASN A 341 -4.59 -14.37 -4.86
C ASN A 341 -3.37 -15.25 -4.48
N HIS A 342 -2.90 -15.13 -3.24
CA HIS A 342 -1.62 -15.67 -2.78
C HIS A 342 -1.75 -16.88 -1.84
#